data_AF-A0A365UB11-F1
#
_entry.id   AF-A0A365UB11-F1
#
_cell.length_a   1.000
_cell.length_b   1.000
_cell.length_c   1.000
_cell.angle_alpha   90.00
_cell.angle_beta   90.00
_cell.angle_gamma   90.00
#
_symmetry.space_group_name_H-M   'P 1'
#
loop_
_entity.id
_entity.type
_entity.pdbx_description
1 polymer ?
#
loop_
_entity_poly.entity_id
_entity_poly.type
_entity_poly.pdbx_seq_one_letter_code
_entity_poly.pdbx_strand_id
1 'polypeptide(L)'
;PDDKVIPAEAHGIKVISMGMLTGDDKPAILRGPMVAKYLRMFITEVAWGGVDVLLLDLPPGTGDVQLTLAQAFPLSGAVIVTTPQDVSLKIARRGLRMMEQVKVPILGIVENMSGFTCPSCGTVTHIFHHGGGERIAGDLGVPFLGAVPLDPAVVDCGDAGKPLVVAHPEAPAAAAYRAIAAEITGSETGGKRLQLPFDWDWVENRGKPEGHPEAAEPGATAEVPLAMERPDARTLEILWADGAASRFDMRDLRLACRCAQCVDEMSGKPLLDPASVPLDVTARRIWSLGNYAIGIAFSDGHQSGIYPFTTLRAMQAAEAEDV
;
A
#
# COMPACT_ATOMS: atom_id res chain seq x y z
N PRO A 1 -22.78 -4.93 18.21
CA PRO A 1 -23.36 -4.00 17.22
C PRO A 1 -22.67 -4.21 15.86
N ASP A 2 -23.47 -4.49 14.83
CA ASP A 2 -23.11 -4.72 13.42
C ASP A 2 -22.13 -5.87 13.12
N ASP A 3 -22.50 -7.15 13.32
CA ASP A 3 -21.88 -8.40 12.75
C ASP A 3 -20.34 -8.50 12.60
N LYS A 4 -19.57 -7.60 13.21
CA LYS A 4 -18.12 -7.48 13.07
C LYS A 4 -17.41 -8.35 14.09
N VAL A 5 -16.26 -8.88 13.68
CA VAL A 5 -15.37 -9.65 14.55
C VAL A 5 -14.71 -8.71 15.55
N ILE A 6 -14.81 -9.05 16.84
CA ILE A 6 -14.15 -8.31 17.92
C ILE A 6 -12.70 -8.82 17.99
N PRO A 7 -11.68 -7.96 17.80
CA PRO A 7 -10.28 -8.39 17.89
C PRO A 7 -9.89 -8.67 19.33
N ALA A 8 -8.88 -9.52 19.53
CA ALA A 8 -8.26 -9.70 20.83
C ALA A 8 -7.51 -8.41 21.22
N GLU A 9 -7.41 -8.12 22.52
CA GLU A 9 -6.72 -6.94 23.01
C GLU A 9 -5.76 -7.31 24.14
N ALA A 10 -4.50 -6.87 24.03
CA ALA A 10 -3.49 -7.03 25.05
C ALA A 10 -2.52 -5.85 25.00
N HIS A 11 -2.07 -5.35 26.17
CA HIS A 11 -1.14 -4.23 26.26
C HIS A 11 -1.58 -2.96 25.49
N GLY A 12 -2.89 -2.74 25.36
CA GLY A 12 -3.47 -1.62 24.60
C GLY A 12 -3.40 -1.78 23.08
N ILE A 13 -3.04 -2.97 22.58
CA ILE A 13 -2.94 -3.28 21.15
C ILE A 13 -4.05 -4.27 20.80
N LYS A 14 -4.81 -3.94 19.75
CA LYS A 14 -5.80 -4.84 19.14
C LYS A 14 -5.11 -5.74 18.12
N VAL A 15 -5.39 -7.03 18.16
CA VAL A 15 -4.77 -8.04 17.29
C VAL A 15 -5.83 -9.01 16.78
N ILE A 16 -5.69 -9.39 15.52
CA ILE A 16 -6.38 -10.54 14.95
C ILE A 16 -5.39 -11.35 14.14
N SER A 17 -5.50 -12.68 14.22
CA SER A 17 -4.71 -13.58 13.39
C SER A 17 -5.55 -14.79 12.99
N MET A 18 -5.09 -15.49 11.96
CA MET A 18 -5.79 -16.71 11.53
C MET A 18 -5.78 -17.80 12.60
N GLY A 19 -4.70 -17.89 13.40
CA GLY A 19 -4.59 -18.84 14.51
C GLY A 19 -5.68 -18.65 15.58
N MET A 20 -6.24 -17.45 15.71
CA MET A 20 -7.37 -17.20 16.62
C MET A 20 -8.71 -17.71 16.06
N LEU A 21 -8.82 -17.87 14.74
CA LEU A 21 -10.06 -18.31 14.06
C LEU A 21 -10.09 -19.81 13.80
N THR A 22 -8.93 -20.44 13.64
CA THR A 22 -8.80 -21.89 13.48
C THR A 22 -8.33 -22.49 14.80
N GLY A 23 -9.16 -23.32 15.43
CA GLY A 23 -8.75 -24.05 16.64
C GLY A 23 -7.44 -24.83 16.44
N ASP A 24 -6.63 -24.89 17.50
CA ASP A 24 -5.17 -25.09 17.55
C ASP A 24 -4.55 -26.37 16.92
N ASP A 25 -5.25 -27.20 16.14
CA ASP A 25 -4.74 -28.54 15.79
C ASP A 25 -4.77 -28.94 14.31
N LYS A 26 -5.03 -27.99 13.39
CA LYS A 26 -4.94 -28.28 11.95
C LYS A 26 -4.12 -27.23 11.23
N PRO A 27 -3.04 -27.61 10.50
CA PRO A 27 -2.38 -26.68 9.61
C PRO A 27 -3.40 -26.20 8.60
N ALA A 28 -3.80 -24.93 8.72
CA ALA A 28 -4.64 -24.30 7.72
C ALA A 28 -3.79 -24.19 6.45
N ILE A 29 -3.97 -25.11 5.50
CA ILE A 29 -3.37 -25.02 4.17
C ILE A 29 -4.06 -23.85 3.46
N LEU A 30 -3.53 -22.66 3.69
CA LEU A 30 -4.02 -21.42 3.11
C LEU A 30 -3.47 -21.30 1.70
N ARG A 31 -4.29 -21.67 0.72
CA ARG A 31 -4.01 -21.36 -0.69
C ARG A 31 -4.13 -19.85 -0.91
N GLY A 32 -3.32 -19.29 -1.81
CA GLY A 32 -3.21 -17.84 -2.08
C GLY A 32 -4.54 -17.05 -2.08
N PRO A 33 -5.59 -17.51 -2.79
CA PRO A 33 -6.89 -16.82 -2.82
C PRO A 33 -7.57 -16.69 -1.44
N MET A 34 -7.34 -17.65 -0.53
CA MET A 34 -7.89 -17.57 0.82
C MET A 34 -7.17 -16.53 1.67
N VAL A 35 -5.85 -16.37 1.52
CA VAL A 35 -5.08 -15.37 2.26
C VAL A 35 -5.59 -13.96 1.94
N ALA A 36 -5.80 -13.66 0.67
CA ALA A 36 -6.38 -12.37 0.25
C ALA A 36 -7.78 -12.14 0.83
N LYS A 37 -8.62 -13.18 0.87
CA LYS A 37 -9.96 -13.11 1.49
C LYS A 37 -9.88 -12.81 2.98
N TYR A 38 -9.01 -13.48 3.72
CA TYR A 38 -8.83 -13.24 5.16
C TYR A 38 -8.27 -11.85 5.45
N LEU A 39 -7.29 -11.38 4.68
CA LEU A 39 -6.79 -10.00 4.82
C LEU A 39 -7.89 -8.97 4.58
N ARG A 40 -8.73 -9.17 3.55
CA ARG A 40 -9.88 -8.30 3.31
C ARG A 40 -10.84 -8.30 4.50
N MET A 41 -11.22 -9.49 4.97
CA MET A 41 -12.07 -9.66 6.15
C MET A 41 -11.46 -8.98 7.40
N PHE A 42 -10.16 -9.15 7.66
CA PHE A 42 -9.48 -8.51 8.78
C PHE A 42 -9.55 -6.98 8.71
N ILE A 43 -9.49 -6.40 7.52
CA ILE A 43 -9.54 -4.94 7.35
C ILE A 43 -10.98 -4.42 7.46
N THR A 44 -11.94 -5.08 6.81
CA THR A 44 -13.31 -4.53 6.65
C THR A 44 -14.32 -5.03 7.69
N GLU A 45 -14.14 -6.24 8.21
CA GLU A 45 -15.12 -6.94 9.06
C GLU A 45 -14.70 -7.00 10.53
N VAL A 46 -13.54 -6.44 10.89
CA VAL A 46 -13.09 -6.35 12.29
C VAL A 46 -13.46 -4.99 12.90
N ALA A 47 -13.91 -5.01 14.15
CA ALA A 47 -14.25 -3.83 14.91
C ALA A 47 -13.01 -3.13 15.49
N TRP A 48 -12.13 -2.59 14.62
CA TRP A 48 -10.92 -1.87 15.04
C TRP A 48 -11.21 -0.63 15.90
N GLY A 49 -12.35 0.05 15.67
CA GLY A 49 -12.66 1.34 16.29
C GLY A 49 -11.78 2.46 15.73
N GLY A 50 -11.54 3.52 16.52
CA GLY A 50 -10.57 4.56 16.16
C GLY A 50 -9.15 4.08 16.43
N VAL A 51 -8.43 3.70 15.38
CA VAL A 51 -7.00 3.37 15.43
C VAL A 51 -6.26 4.32 14.49
N ASP A 52 -5.17 4.90 14.97
CA ASP A 52 -4.34 5.80 14.15
C ASP A 52 -3.42 5.00 13.21
N VAL A 53 -3.02 3.79 13.63
CA VAL A 53 -2.11 2.91 12.90
C VAL A 53 -2.64 1.49 12.91
N LEU A 54 -2.73 0.88 11.72
CA LEU A 54 -3.00 -0.54 11.53
C LEU A 54 -1.78 -1.20 10.86
N LEU A 55 -1.05 -2.03 11.61
CA LEU A 55 0.07 -2.80 11.08
C LEU A 55 -0.42 -4.11 10.47
N LEU A 56 0.03 -4.39 9.24
CA LEU A 56 -0.28 -5.63 8.53
C LEU A 56 1.00 -6.47 8.42
N ASP A 57 1.05 -7.58 9.16
CA ASP A 57 2.15 -8.56 9.04
C ASP A 57 1.88 -9.47 7.84
N LEU A 58 2.68 -9.29 6.78
CA LEU A 58 2.48 -9.98 5.51
C LEU A 58 3.31 -11.25 5.46
N PRO A 59 2.80 -12.34 4.83
CA PRO A 59 3.60 -13.53 4.63
C PRO A 59 4.88 -13.20 3.87
N PRO A 60 5.98 -13.94 4.10
CA PRO A 60 7.27 -13.62 3.49
C PRO A 60 7.22 -13.73 1.95
N GLY A 61 8.11 -13.00 1.29
CA GLY A 61 8.31 -13.06 -0.16
C GLY A 61 7.77 -11.84 -0.92
N THR A 62 7.68 -11.98 -2.24
CA THR A 62 7.21 -10.94 -3.18
C THR A 62 6.10 -11.51 -4.06
N GLY A 63 5.16 -12.22 -3.44
CA GLY A 63 4.14 -13.00 -4.12
C GLY A 63 2.87 -12.20 -4.39
N ASP A 64 1.84 -12.90 -4.86
CA ASP A 64 0.58 -12.29 -5.27
C ASP A 64 -0.21 -11.68 -4.11
N VAL A 65 0.06 -12.09 -2.87
CA VAL A 65 -0.69 -11.59 -1.68
C VAL A 65 -0.40 -10.12 -1.43
N GLN A 66 0.87 -9.71 -1.46
CA GLN A 66 1.24 -8.31 -1.26
C GLN A 66 0.68 -7.42 -2.37
N LEU A 67 0.74 -7.90 -3.62
CA LEU A 67 0.16 -7.22 -4.77
C LEU A 67 -1.36 -7.09 -4.63
N THR A 68 -2.05 -8.20 -4.34
CA THR A 68 -3.51 -8.21 -4.17
C THR A 68 -3.95 -7.27 -3.05
N LEU A 69 -3.21 -7.22 -1.94
CA LEU A 69 -3.48 -6.31 -0.84
C LEU A 69 -3.31 -4.85 -1.25
N ALA A 70 -2.18 -4.51 -1.87
CA ALA A 70 -1.90 -3.16 -2.33
C ALA A 70 -2.85 -2.68 -3.43
N GLN A 71 -3.42 -3.61 -4.21
CA GLN A 71 -4.45 -3.30 -5.20
C GLN A 71 -5.84 -3.16 -4.59
N ALA A 72 -6.13 -3.93 -3.54
CA ALA A 72 -7.43 -3.90 -2.86
C ALA A 72 -7.56 -2.72 -1.90
N PHE A 73 -6.46 -2.26 -1.31
CA PHE A 73 -6.44 -1.21 -0.30
C PHE A 73 -5.32 -0.22 -0.57
N PRO A 74 -5.58 1.08 -0.41
CA PRO A 74 -4.53 2.08 -0.49
C PRO A 74 -3.71 2.05 0.79
N LEU A 75 -2.51 1.48 0.70
CA LEU A 75 -1.59 1.38 1.83
C LEU A 75 -0.84 2.71 1.98
N SER A 76 -0.81 3.23 3.22
CA SER A 76 -0.04 4.45 3.56
C SER A 76 1.46 4.28 3.34
N GLY A 77 1.95 3.04 3.49
CA GLY A 77 3.30 2.69 3.10
C GLY A 77 3.68 1.27 3.51
N ALA A 78 4.91 0.89 3.15
CA ALA A 78 5.50 -0.39 3.46
C ALA A 78 6.85 -0.20 4.16
N VAL A 79 7.10 -1.00 5.20
CA VAL A 79 8.42 -1.14 5.83
C VAL A 79 9.03 -2.45 5.33
N ILE A 80 10.25 -2.38 4.79
CA ILE A 80 10.95 -3.56 4.30
C ILE A 80 11.90 -4.05 5.39
N VAL A 81 11.67 -5.26 5.87
CA VAL A 81 12.56 -5.93 6.84
C VAL A 81 13.50 -6.87 6.08
N THR A 82 14.80 -6.71 6.25
CA THR A 82 15.84 -7.56 5.66
C THR A 82 16.84 -8.00 6.72
N THR A 83 17.74 -8.91 6.37
CA THR A 83 18.95 -9.19 7.15
C THR A 83 20.20 -8.75 6.37
N PRO A 84 21.39 -8.64 7.00
CA PRO A 84 22.57 -8.05 6.36
C PRO A 84 23.14 -8.85 5.17
N GLN A 85 22.72 -10.11 4.98
CA GLN A 85 23.27 -11.01 3.97
C GLN A 85 22.76 -10.72 2.56
N ASP A 86 23.65 -10.83 1.57
CA ASP A 86 23.36 -10.50 0.17
C ASP A 86 22.13 -11.21 -0.44
N VAL A 87 21.78 -12.40 0.03
CA VAL A 87 20.58 -13.13 -0.44
C VAL A 87 19.30 -12.41 0.01
N SER A 88 19.21 -12.04 1.28
CA SER A 88 18.06 -11.29 1.83
C SER A 88 17.93 -9.92 1.18
N LEU A 89 19.08 -9.25 0.99
CA LEU A 89 19.18 -7.98 0.30
C LEU A 89 18.61 -8.01 -1.14
N LYS A 90 18.83 -9.09 -1.90
CA LYS A 90 18.22 -9.27 -3.24
C LYS A 90 16.70 -9.39 -3.17
N ILE A 91 16.17 -10.06 -2.14
CA ILE A 91 14.72 -10.21 -1.93
C ILE A 91 14.11 -8.85 -1.54
N ALA A 92 14.76 -8.10 -0.66
CA ALA A 92 14.35 -6.74 -0.28
C ALA A 92 14.23 -5.82 -1.50
N ARG A 93 15.22 -5.82 -2.40
CA ARG A 93 15.16 -5.06 -3.67
C ARG A 93 13.98 -5.46 -4.55
N ARG A 94 13.65 -6.76 -4.61
CA ARG A 94 12.49 -7.23 -5.38
C ARG A 94 11.17 -6.80 -4.74
N GLY A 95 11.07 -6.89 -3.41
CA GLY A 95 9.88 -6.44 -2.67
C GLY A 95 9.63 -4.95 -2.85
N LEU A 96 10.70 -4.15 -2.80
CA LEU A 96 10.63 -2.71 -3.03
C LEU A 96 10.10 -2.37 -4.43
N ARG A 97 10.67 -2.96 -5.48
CA ARG A 97 10.19 -2.74 -6.86
C ARG A 97 8.74 -3.15 -7.07
N MET A 98 8.29 -4.21 -6.40
CA MET A 98 6.89 -4.62 -6.45
C MET A 98 5.98 -3.56 -5.82
N MET A 99 6.35 -2.99 -4.66
CA MET A 99 5.59 -1.90 -4.03
C MET A 99 5.57 -0.62 -4.87
N GLU A 100 6.68 -0.30 -5.54
CA GLU A 100 6.74 0.83 -6.50
C GLU A 100 5.76 0.65 -7.66
N GLN A 101 5.60 -0.58 -8.19
CA GLN A 101 4.65 -0.87 -9.27
C GLN A 101 3.20 -0.58 -8.87
N VAL A 102 2.84 -0.84 -7.62
CA VAL A 102 1.52 -0.52 -7.05
C VAL A 102 1.48 0.83 -6.34
N LYS A 103 2.51 1.66 -6.51
CA LYS A 103 2.63 3.01 -5.96
C LYS A 103 2.47 3.07 -4.43
N VAL A 104 2.84 2.01 -3.73
CA VAL A 104 2.88 1.98 -2.25
C VAL A 104 4.18 2.64 -1.78
N PRO A 105 4.13 3.69 -0.94
CA PRO A 105 5.32 4.38 -0.47
C PRO A 105 6.18 3.46 0.38
N ILE A 106 7.50 3.48 0.17
CA ILE A 106 8.42 2.79 1.08
C ILE A 106 8.74 3.74 2.23
N LEU A 107 8.30 3.39 3.43
CA LEU A 107 8.56 4.17 4.65
C LEU A 107 10.01 4.01 5.08
N GLY A 108 10.61 2.85 4.79
CA GLY A 108 12.03 2.63 4.92
C GLY A 108 12.40 1.16 5.09
N ILE A 109 13.69 0.94 5.33
CA ILE A 109 14.29 -0.39 5.50
C ILE A 109 14.73 -0.58 6.94
N VAL A 110 14.38 -1.73 7.51
CA VAL A 110 14.89 -2.22 8.81
C VAL A 110 15.85 -3.39 8.55
N GLU A 111 17.05 -3.31 9.10
CA GLU A 111 18.00 -4.43 9.11
C GLU A 111 17.85 -5.24 10.39
N ASN A 112 17.17 -6.38 10.31
CA ASN A 112 17.03 -7.32 11.42
C ASN A 112 18.26 -8.24 11.55
N MET A 113 18.48 -8.77 12.75
CA MET A 113 19.61 -9.66 13.08
C MET A 113 20.99 -9.03 12.82
N SER A 114 21.13 -7.72 13.04
CA SER A 114 22.38 -6.98 12.83
C SER A 114 23.24 -7.01 14.10
N GLY A 115 24.12 -8.00 14.19
CA GLY A 115 24.95 -8.25 15.37
C GLY A 115 24.21 -9.03 16.47
N PHE A 116 24.89 -9.24 17.59
CA PHE A 116 24.45 -10.04 18.72
C PHE A 116 24.65 -9.28 20.03
N THR A 117 23.60 -9.14 20.82
CA THR A 117 23.63 -8.56 22.16
C THR A 117 24.18 -9.58 23.15
N CYS A 118 25.31 -9.26 23.78
CA CYS A 118 25.84 -10.07 24.88
C CYS A 118 24.88 -10.00 26.09
N PRO A 119 24.36 -11.15 26.58
CA PRO A 119 23.41 -11.14 27.70
C PRO A 119 24.04 -10.69 29.03
N SER A 120 25.36 -10.78 29.16
CA SER A 120 26.06 -10.43 30.41
C SER A 120 26.42 -8.95 30.53
N CYS A 121 26.69 -8.27 29.41
CA CYS A 121 27.20 -6.89 29.42
C CYS A 121 26.46 -5.93 28.48
N GLY A 122 25.47 -6.41 27.71
CA GLY A 122 24.69 -5.59 26.78
C GLY A 122 25.45 -5.13 25.53
N THR A 123 26.74 -5.45 25.40
CA THR A 123 27.54 -5.08 24.23
C THR A 123 27.02 -5.78 22.98
N VAL A 124 26.73 -5.00 21.93
CA VAL A 124 26.37 -5.53 20.62
C VAL A 124 27.64 -5.83 19.83
N THR A 125 27.81 -7.10 19.42
CA THR A 125 28.95 -7.57 18.64
C THR A 125 28.51 -8.02 17.25
N HIS A 126 29.16 -7.54 16.20
CA HIS A 126 28.87 -7.99 14.84
C HIS A 126 29.54 -9.35 14.56
N ILE A 127 28.74 -10.42 14.66
CA ILE A 127 29.19 -11.80 14.36
C ILE A 127 29.15 -12.13 12.86
N PHE A 128 28.45 -11.32 12.06
CA PHE A 128 28.35 -11.43 10.60
C PHE A 128 28.57 -10.06 9.94
N HIS A 129 28.39 -10.00 8.62
CA HIS A 129 28.31 -8.74 7.87
C HIS A 129 27.22 -7.82 8.45
N HIS A 130 27.41 -6.50 8.35
CA HIS A 130 26.48 -5.47 8.82
C HIS A 130 26.38 -4.34 7.80
N GLY A 131 25.34 -3.50 7.91
CA GLY A 131 25.16 -2.32 7.04
C GLY A 131 24.70 -2.65 5.62
N GLY A 132 24.26 -3.88 5.39
CA GLY A 132 23.70 -4.31 4.11
C GLY A 132 22.41 -3.58 3.78
N GLY A 133 21.51 -3.48 4.77
CA GLY A 133 20.24 -2.76 4.67
C GLY A 133 20.43 -1.26 4.49
N GLU A 134 21.35 -0.65 5.25
CA GLU A 134 21.68 0.79 5.16
C GLU A 134 22.22 1.15 3.77
N ARG A 135 23.16 0.35 3.25
CA ARG A 135 23.67 0.53 1.88
C ARG A 135 22.57 0.46 0.82
N ILE A 136 21.64 -0.50 0.95
CA ILE A 136 20.53 -0.62 0.00
C ILE A 136 19.55 0.54 0.12
N ALA A 137 19.30 1.01 1.32
CA ALA A 137 18.48 2.19 1.54
C ALA A 137 19.07 3.39 0.79
N GLY A 138 20.39 3.60 0.90
CA GLY A 138 21.13 4.62 0.15
C GLY A 138 21.08 4.43 -1.37
N ASP A 139 21.35 3.20 -1.87
CA ASP A 139 21.31 2.89 -3.30
C ASP A 139 19.94 3.14 -3.95
N LEU A 140 18.86 2.99 -3.17
CA LEU A 140 17.48 3.11 -3.64
C LEU A 140 16.84 4.44 -3.28
N GLY A 141 17.54 5.32 -2.55
CA GLY A 141 17.01 6.60 -2.10
C GLY A 141 15.83 6.48 -1.14
N VAL A 142 15.77 5.42 -0.32
CA VAL A 142 14.73 5.22 0.71
C VAL A 142 15.31 5.36 2.11
N PRO A 143 14.49 5.71 3.13
CA PRO A 143 14.99 5.86 4.50
C PRO A 143 15.53 4.54 5.08
N PHE A 144 16.62 4.63 5.84
CA PHE A 144 17.06 3.54 6.72
C PHE A 144 16.52 3.80 8.13
N LEU A 145 15.60 2.94 8.58
CA LEU A 145 14.90 3.14 9.86
C LEU A 145 15.73 2.66 11.06
N GLY A 146 16.67 1.75 10.81
CA GLY A 146 17.58 1.26 11.84
C GLY A 146 17.90 -0.23 11.73
N ALA A 147 18.75 -0.67 12.66
CA ALA A 147 19.22 -2.03 12.77
C ALA A 147 18.79 -2.65 14.11
N VAL A 148 18.31 -3.88 14.09
CA VAL A 148 17.88 -4.62 15.28
C VAL A 148 18.86 -5.78 15.51
N PRO A 149 19.56 -5.84 16.67
CA PRO A 149 20.48 -6.93 16.97
C PRO A 149 19.74 -8.22 17.35
N LEU A 150 20.43 -9.36 17.24
CA LEU A 150 20.01 -10.60 17.88
C LEU A 150 20.11 -10.45 19.39
N ASP A 151 18.98 -10.45 20.07
CA ASP A 151 18.89 -10.31 21.52
C ASP A 151 18.09 -11.49 22.10
N PRO A 152 18.68 -12.32 22.97
CA PRO A 152 17.99 -13.47 23.56
C PRO A 152 16.67 -13.09 24.25
N ALA A 153 16.60 -11.90 24.85
CA ALA A 153 15.41 -11.43 25.52
C ALA A 153 14.21 -11.30 24.58
N VAL A 154 14.42 -11.10 23.27
CA VAL A 154 13.34 -11.07 22.26
C VAL A 154 12.62 -12.41 22.21
N VAL A 155 13.37 -13.52 22.21
CA VAL A 155 12.82 -14.88 22.13
C VAL A 155 12.09 -15.23 23.43
N ASP A 156 12.74 -15.00 24.57
CA ASP A 156 12.16 -15.29 25.89
C ASP A 156 10.84 -14.52 26.11
N CYS A 157 10.81 -13.26 25.67
CA CYS A 157 9.62 -12.41 25.69
C CYS A 157 8.51 -12.92 24.77
N GLY A 158 8.86 -13.37 23.57
CA GLY A 158 7.94 -13.96 22.60
C GLY A 158 7.25 -15.21 23.15
N ASP A 159 8.03 -16.14 23.68
CA ASP A 159 7.51 -17.38 24.28
C ASP A 159 6.64 -17.11 25.52
N ALA A 160 6.97 -16.08 26.30
CA ALA A 160 6.20 -15.66 27.46
C ALA A 160 4.96 -14.82 27.12
N GLY A 161 4.76 -14.43 25.85
CA GLY A 161 3.67 -13.56 25.41
C GLY A 161 3.74 -12.14 25.99
N LYS A 162 4.94 -11.63 26.28
CA LYS A 162 5.17 -10.29 26.86
C LYS A 162 6.01 -9.45 25.91
N PRO A 163 5.60 -8.24 25.51
CA PRO A 163 6.41 -7.41 24.61
C PRO A 163 7.77 -7.03 25.23
N LEU A 164 8.85 -7.18 24.45
CA LEU A 164 10.21 -6.84 24.89
C LEU A 164 10.32 -5.42 25.44
N VAL A 165 9.70 -4.44 24.77
CA VAL A 165 9.73 -3.03 25.16
C VAL A 165 9.08 -2.76 26.53
N VAL A 166 8.24 -3.68 27.02
CA VAL A 166 7.61 -3.62 28.34
C VAL A 166 8.45 -4.38 29.37
N ALA A 167 8.91 -5.59 29.03
CA ALA A 167 9.64 -6.46 29.96
C ALA A 167 11.09 -6.01 30.19
N HIS A 168 11.78 -5.56 29.13
CA HIS A 168 13.19 -5.17 29.13
C HIS A 168 13.39 -3.86 28.35
N PRO A 169 12.89 -2.71 28.87
CA PRO A 169 12.93 -1.45 28.15
C PRO A 169 14.36 -0.98 27.81
N GLU A 170 15.35 -1.32 28.63
CA GLU A 170 16.75 -0.93 28.42
C GLU A 170 17.54 -1.88 27.49
N ALA A 171 16.91 -2.95 27.00
CA ALA A 171 17.58 -3.88 26.09
C ALA A 171 17.94 -3.15 24.77
N PRO A 172 19.11 -3.42 24.16
CA PRO A 172 19.50 -2.83 22.88
C PRO A 172 18.45 -3.00 21.79
N ALA A 173 17.82 -4.17 21.69
CA ALA A 173 16.73 -4.39 20.72
C ALA A 173 15.46 -3.57 21.05
N ALA A 174 15.14 -3.35 22.34
CA ALA A 174 14.01 -2.51 22.74
C ALA A 174 14.25 -1.03 22.39
N ALA A 175 15.49 -0.54 22.57
CA ALA A 175 15.88 0.79 22.14
C ALA A 175 15.76 0.95 20.62
N ALA A 176 16.23 -0.03 19.85
CA ALA A 176 16.08 -0.05 18.39
C ALA A 176 14.62 -0.01 17.94
N TYR A 177 13.72 -0.80 18.57
CA TYR A 177 12.29 -0.76 18.25
C TYR A 177 11.65 0.62 18.50
N ARG A 178 11.98 1.27 19.62
CA ARG A 178 11.46 2.62 19.91
C ARG A 178 11.97 3.66 18.92
N ALA A 179 13.24 3.59 18.53
CA ALA A 179 13.81 4.49 17.52
C ALA A 179 13.13 4.30 16.16
N ILE A 180 12.99 3.06 15.69
CA ILE A 180 12.30 2.74 14.44
C ILE A 180 10.84 3.22 14.47
N ALA A 181 10.13 2.98 15.58
CA ALA A 181 8.76 3.44 15.73
C ALA A 181 8.66 4.97 15.65
N ALA A 182 9.57 5.68 16.34
CA ALA A 182 9.62 7.14 16.30
C ALA A 182 9.86 7.68 14.89
N GLU A 183 10.76 7.06 14.10
CA GLU A 183 11.01 7.43 12.70
C GLU A 183 9.77 7.21 11.82
N ILE A 184 9.07 6.09 12.00
CA ILE A 184 7.84 5.77 11.24
C ILE A 184 6.73 6.79 11.56
N THR A 185 6.56 7.16 12.83
CA THR A 185 5.50 8.09 13.26
C THR A 185 5.87 9.56 13.10
N GLY A 186 7.16 9.89 13.13
CA GLY A 186 7.70 11.25 13.04
C GLY A 186 7.98 11.69 11.60
N SER A 187 8.18 10.73 10.69
CA SER A 187 8.01 10.99 9.27
C SER A 187 6.54 11.34 9.03
N GLU A 188 6.25 12.56 8.61
CA GLU A 188 4.93 12.93 8.09
C GLU A 188 4.67 12.09 6.83
N THR A 189 4.27 10.84 7.02
CA THR A 189 3.99 9.86 5.98
C THR A 189 2.65 10.11 5.30
N GLY A 190 1.87 11.05 5.82
CA GLY A 190 0.81 11.76 5.11
C GLY A 190 1.39 12.87 4.24
N GLY A 191 2.34 12.55 3.35
CA GLY A 191 2.83 13.51 2.37
C GLY A 191 1.65 14.08 1.60
N LYS A 192 1.63 15.40 1.41
CA LYS A 192 0.64 16.16 0.64
C LYS A 192 0.30 15.47 -0.69
N ARG A 193 -0.71 14.60 -0.70
CA ARG A 193 -1.08 13.68 -1.79
C ARG A 193 -2.58 13.50 -1.78
N LEU A 194 -3.16 13.06 -2.89
CA LEU A 194 -4.59 12.76 -2.96
C LEU A 194 -5.00 11.83 -1.81
N GLN A 195 -6.06 12.18 -1.08
CA GLN A 195 -6.54 11.38 0.03
C GLN A 195 -7.08 10.03 -0.46
N LEU A 196 -6.51 8.93 0.04
CA LEU A 196 -6.90 7.56 -0.26
C LEU A 196 -7.21 6.78 1.03
N PRO A 197 -8.16 5.84 1.04
CA PRO A 197 -9.11 5.55 -0.03
C PRO A 197 -10.16 6.65 -0.18
N PHE A 198 -10.75 6.73 -1.37
CA PHE A 198 -11.96 7.51 -1.58
C PHE A 198 -13.01 6.71 -2.36
N ASP A 199 -14.26 7.13 -2.17
CA ASP A 199 -15.41 6.64 -2.89
C ASP A 199 -16.31 7.83 -3.24
N TRP A 200 -16.16 8.31 -4.46
CA TRP A 200 -16.75 9.53 -4.96
C TRP A 200 -18.04 9.22 -5.72
N ASP A 201 -19.17 9.61 -5.15
CA ASP A 201 -20.43 9.73 -5.88
C ASP A 201 -20.29 10.90 -6.87
N TRP A 202 -20.18 10.55 -8.15
CA TRP A 202 -19.91 11.53 -9.19
C TRP A 202 -21.07 12.48 -9.38
N VAL A 203 -22.33 12.06 -9.17
CA VAL A 203 -23.50 12.87 -9.46
C VAL A 203 -23.73 13.89 -8.34
N GLU A 204 -23.77 13.40 -7.11
CA GLU A 204 -23.97 14.20 -5.90
C GLU A 204 -22.72 14.98 -5.47
N ASN A 205 -21.56 14.65 -6.06
CA ASN A 205 -20.24 15.17 -5.68
C ASN A 205 -19.85 14.87 -4.23
N ARG A 206 -20.36 13.78 -3.67
CA ARG A 206 -20.13 13.38 -2.28
C ARG A 206 -19.00 12.36 -2.21
N GLY A 207 -18.11 12.50 -1.23
CA GLY A 207 -16.96 11.59 -1.08
C GLY A 207 -15.81 11.83 -2.07
N LYS A 208 -15.80 13.01 -2.73
CA LYS A 208 -14.64 13.48 -3.50
C LYS A 208 -13.39 13.50 -2.61
N PRO A 209 -12.24 12.97 -3.05
CA PRO A 209 -11.02 13.02 -2.27
C PRO A 209 -10.56 14.46 -2.04
N GLU A 210 -10.08 14.74 -0.83
CA GLU A 210 -9.31 15.96 -0.56
C GLU A 210 -7.97 15.89 -1.32
N GLY A 211 -7.57 17.01 -1.91
CA GLY A 211 -6.37 17.11 -2.74
C GLY A 211 -5.40 18.16 -2.20
N HIS A 212 -4.15 18.04 -2.60
CA HIS A 212 -3.05 18.90 -2.16
C HIS A 212 -2.31 19.51 -3.37
N PRO A 213 -2.94 20.44 -4.10
CA PRO A 213 -2.33 21.04 -5.29
C PRO A 213 -1.03 21.80 -4.99
N GLU A 214 -0.86 22.28 -3.77
CA GLU A 214 0.35 22.97 -3.28
C GLU A 214 1.58 22.07 -3.17
N ALA A 215 1.43 20.75 -3.37
CA ALA A 215 2.50 19.77 -3.32
C ALA A 215 3.17 19.52 -4.68
N ALA A 216 2.70 20.18 -5.74
CA ALA A 216 3.26 20.02 -7.07
C ALA A 216 4.70 20.53 -7.14
N GLU A 217 5.63 19.67 -7.55
CA GLU A 217 7.05 19.97 -7.67
C GLU A 217 7.60 19.56 -9.03
N PRO A 218 8.27 20.46 -9.78
CA PRO A 218 8.89 20.11 -11.06
C PRO A 218 9.92 18.98 -10.88
N GLY A 219 9.71 17.86 -11.57
CA GLY A 219 10.58 16.67 -11.49
C GLY A 219 10.11 15.58 -10.53
N ALA A 220 8.97 15.76 -9.84
CA ALA A 220 8.34 14.70 -9.07
C ALA A 220 7.80 13.57 -9.98
N THR A 221 7.39 12.45 -9.39
CA THR A 221 6.88 11.30 -10.16
C THR A 221 5.59 11.66 -10.89
N ALA A 222 5.66 11.66 -12.23
CA ALA A 222 4.57 12.12 -13.10
C ALA A 222 3.23 11.38 -12.92
N GLU A 223 3.23 10.15 -12.41
CA GLU A 223 2.06 9.27 -12.31
C GLU A 223 1.40 9.28 -10.92
N VAL A 224 1.70 10.28 -10.09
CA VAL A 224 1.12 10.43 -8.74
C VAL A 224 0.10 11.57 -8.75
N PRO A 225 -1.20 11.29 -8.53
CA PRO A 225 -2.21 12.35 -8.47
C PRO A 225 -2.13 13.12 -7.14
N LEU A 226 -2.33 14.43 -7.22
CA LEU A 226 -2.40 15.32 -6.06
C LEU A 226 -3.80 15.84 -5.80
N ALA A 227 -4.60 16.06 -6.85
CA ALA A 227 -5.97 16.51 -6.74
C ALA A 227 -6.81 15.98 -7.90
N MET A 228 -8.11 15.82 -7.67
CA MET A 228 -9.09 15.46 -8.70
C MET A 228 -10.27 16.43 -8.65
N GLU A 229 -10.68 16.92 -9.80
CA GLU A 229 -11.74 17.90 -9.94
C GLU A 229 -12.79 17.46 -10.96
N ARG A 230 -14.02 17.94 -10.77
CA ARG A 230 -15.15 17.79 -11.69
C ARG A 230 -15.57 19.17 -12.18
N PRO A 231 -14.93 19.72 -13.22
CA PRO A 231 -15.28 21.04 -13.76
C PRO A 231 -16.72 21.10 -14.29
N ASP A 232 -17.20 19.99 -14.84
CA ASP A 232 -18.55 19.82 -15.36
C ASP A 232 -18.99 18.34 -15.23
N ALA A 233 -20.20 17.99 -15.68
CA ALA A 233 -20.76 16.64 -15.51
C ALA A 233 -19.99 15.52 -16.24
N ARG A 234 -19.13 15.85 -17.21
CA ARG A 234 -18.44 14.92 -18.11
C ARG A 234 -16.93 15.01 -18.04
N THR A 235 -16.36 16.01 -17.40
CA THR A 235 -14.91 16.17 -17.35
C THR A 235 -14.36 15.74 -16.00
N LEU A 236 -13.41 14.82 -16.01
CA LEU A 236 -12.51 14.56 -14.89
C LEU A 236 -11.19 15.29 -15.13
N GLU A 237 -10.82 16.16 -14.21
CA GLU A 237 -9.50 16.79 -14.20
C GLU A 237 -8.65 16.17 -13.09
N ILE A 238 -7.38 15.85 -13.41
CA ILE A 238 -6.41 15.33 -12.45
C ILE A 238 -5.19 16.24 -12.48
N LEU A 239 -4.79 16.76 -11.31
CA LEU A 239 -3.51 17.42 -11.11
C LEU A 239 -2.48 16.39 -10.64
N TRP A 240 -1.30 16.39 -11.23
CA TRP A 240 -0.23 15.44 -10.97
C TRP A 240 0.91 16.05 -10.16
N ALA A 241 1.71 15.20 -9.52
CA ALA A 241 2.80 15.62 -8.65
C ALA A 241 3.87 16.45 -9.37
N ASP A 242 4.06 16.25 -10.67
CA ASP A 242 4.98 17.06 -11.48
C ASP A 242 4.42 18.43 -11.90
N GLY A 243 3.20 18.76 -11.45
CA GLY A 243 2.50 20.02 -11.74
C GLY A 243 1.69 20.02 -13.04
N ALA A 244 1.72 18.97 -13.84
CA ALA A 244 0.84 18.88 -15.01
C ALA A 244 -0.62 18.66 -14.58
N ALA A 245 -1.56 19.11 -15.42
CA ALA A 245 -2.98 18.81 -15.29
C ALA A 245 -3.47 18.03 -16.52
N SER A 246 -4.22 16.96 -16.32
CA SER A 246 -4.89 16.20 -17.38
C SER A 246 -6.39 16.38 -17.28
N ARG A 247 -7.07 16.52 -18.42
CA ARG A 247 -8.54 16.56 -18.51
C ARG A 247 -8.99 15.39 -19.36
N PHE A 248 -10.03 14.70 -18.89
CA PHE A 248 -10.58 13.54 -19.56
C PHE A 248 -12.09 13.68 -19.69
N ASP A 249 -12.62 13.58 -20.90
CA ASP A 249 -14.06 13.40 -21.09
C ASP A 249 -14.46 11.97 -20.70
N MET A 250 -15.59 11.82 -20.02
CA MET A 250 -16.10 10.53 -19.56
C MET A 250 -16.33 9.54 -20.71
N ARG A 251 -16.68 10.03 -21.90
CA ARG A 251 -16.85 9.18 -23.08
C ARG A 251 -15.52 8.65 -23.58
N ASP A 252 -14.48 9.46 -23.58
CA ASP A 252 -13.15 9.04 -24.02
C ASP A 252 -12.57 8.02 -23.04
N LEU A 253 -12.74 8.23 -21.73
CA LEU A 253 -12.43 7.21 -20.73
C LEU A 253 -13.23 5.93 -20.98
N ARG A 254 -14.53 6.03 -21.25
CA ARG A 254 -15.39 4.86 -21.50
C ARG A 254 -14.95 4.07 -22.72
N LEU A 255 -14.56 4.76 -23.80
CA LEU A 255 -14.03 4.17 -25.03
C LEU A 255 -12.65 3.54 -24.83
N ALA A 256 -11.83 4.13 -23.98
CA ALA A 256 -10.50 3.63 -23.62
C ALA A 256 -10.52 2.54 -22.53
N CYS A 257 -11.70 2.07 -22.09
CA CYS A 257 -11.82 1.11 -21.01
C CYS A 257 -11.11 -0.22 -21.35
N ARG A 258 -10.17 -0.64 -20.49
CA ARG A 258 -9.39 -1.89 -20.64
C ARG A 258 -9.75 -2.98 -19.64
N CYS A 259 -10.96 -2.94 -19.08
CA CYS A 259 -11.41 -4.01 -18.20
C CYS A 259 -11.66 -5.31 -18.98
N ALA A 260 -11.76 -6.43 -18.27
CA ALA A 260 -12.00 -7.75 -18.86
C ALA A 260 -13.33 -7.87 -19.65
N GLN A 261 -14.28 -6.95 -19.46
CA GLN A 261 -15.52 -6.91 -20.25
C GLN A 261 -15.36 -6.14 -21.57
N CYS A 262 -14.33 -5.28 -21.68
CA CYS A 262 -14.14 -4.39 -22.81
C CYS A 262 -12.96 -4.78 -23.70
N VAL A 263 -12.05 -5.62 -23.21
CA VAL A 263 -10.89 -6.11 -23.95
C VAL A 263 -10.76 -7.61 -23.72
N ASP A 264 -10.53 -8.34 -24.80
CA ASP A 264 -10.23 -9.76 -24.74
C ASP A 264 -8.83 -9.98 -24.15
N GLU A 265 -8.74 -10.72 -23.05
CA GLU A 265 -7.51 -10.89 -22.27
C GLU A 265 -6.40 -11.61 -23.05
N MET A 266 -6.77 -12.48 -23.99
CA MET A 266 -5.85 -13.35 -24.70
C MET A 266 -5.31 -12.72 -25.99
N SER A 267 -6.11 -11.90 -26.67
CA SER A 267 -5.76 -11.23 -27.91
C SER A 267 -5.50 -9.72 -27.76
N GLY A 268 -5.87 -9.13 -26.63
CA GLY A 268 -5.78 -7.68 -26.37
C GLY A 268 -6.71 -6.84 -27.24
N LYS A 269 -7.63 -7.48 -27.99
CA LYS A 269 -8.52 -6.76 -28.92
C LYS A 269 -9.68 -6.11 -28.16
N PRO A 270 -10.08 -4.88 -28.54
CA PRO A 270 -11.30 -4.26 -28.01
C PRO A 270 -12.52 -5.12 -28.35
N LEU A 271 -13.30 -5.47 -27.32
CA LEU A 271 -14.63 -6.07 -27.42
C LEU A 271 -15.73 -5.00 -27.43
N LEU A 272 -15.43 -3.81 -26.92
CA LEU A 272 -16.33 -2.68 -26.90
C LEU A 272 -16.59 -2.16 -28.32
N ASP A 273 -17.86 -2.11 -28.71
CA ASP A 273 -18.28 -1.39 -29.91
C ASP A 273 -18.37 0.12 -29.61
N PRO A 274 -17.54 0.98 -30.24
CA PRO A 274 -17.59 2.42 -30.01
C PRO A 274 -18.94 3.07 -30.31
N ALA A 275 -19.71 2.50 -31.25
CA ALA A 275 -21.03 3.02 -31.61
C ALA A 275 -22.08 2.75 -30.52
N SER A 276 -21.84 1.76 -29.67
CA SER A 276 -22.73 1.42 -28.55
C SER A 276 -22.58 2.39 -27.36
N VAL A 277 -21.51 3.19 -27.31
CA VAL A 277 -21.23 4.11 -26.20
C VAL A 277 -22.01 5.42 -26.40
N PRO A 278 -22.96 5.76 -25.50
CA PRO A 278 -23.75 6.98 -25.62
C PRO A 278 -22.87 8.23 -25.70
N LEU A 279 -23.31 9.21 -26.48
CA LEU A 279 -22.60 10.48 -26.62
C LEU A 279 -22.59 11.28 -25.32
N ASP A 280 -23.57 11.08 -24.45
CA ASP A 280 -23.81 11.77 -23.18
C ASP A 280 -23.41 10.91 -21.96
N VAL A 281 -22.64 9.84 -22.16
CA VAL A 281 -22.17 8.99 -21.07
C VAL A 281 -21.40 9.81 -20.03
N THR A 282 -21.73 9.59 -18.75
CA THR A 282 -21.12 10.25 -17.59
C THR A 282 -20.65 9.21 -16.58
N ALA A 283 -19.81 9.60 -15.63
CA ALA A 283 -19.56 8.78 -14.45
C ALA A 283 -20.77 8.81 -13.51
N ARG A 284 -20.97 7.71 -12.80
CA ARG A 284 -21.86 7.58 -11.63
C ARG A 284 -21.05 7.54 -10.35
N ARG A 285 -19.88 6.90 -10.40
CA ARG A 285 -19.03 6.67 -9.23
C ARG A 285 -17.58 6.56 -9.69
N ILE A 286 -16.67 7.15 -8.92
CA ILE A 286 -15.22 6.98 -9.07
C ILE A 286 -14.65 6.58 -7.72
N TRP A 287 -13.79 5.57 -7.68
CA TRP A 287 -13.18 5.12 -6.42
C TRP A 287 -11.71 4.77 -6.60
N SER A 288 -10.95 4.81 -5.51
CA SER A 288 -9.54 4.41 -5.51
C SER A 288 -9.38 2.88 -5.59
N LEU A 289 -8.48 2.41 -6.44
CA LEU A 289 -8.01 1.02 -6.49
C LEU A 289 -6.54 1.00 -6.05
N GLY A 290 -6.31 0.76 -4.76
CA GLY A 290 -5.00 0.91 -4.17
C GLY A 290 -4.46 2.34 -4.37
N ASN A 291 -3.15 2.45 -4.62
CA ASN A 291 -2.49 3.72 -4.90
C ASN A 291 -2.19 3.93 -6.39
N TYR A 292 -2.61 3.02 -7.28
CA TYR A 292 -2.10 2.96 -8.67
C TYR A 292 -3.16 3.19 -9.74
N ALA A 293 -4.45 3.12 -9.39
CA ALA A 293 -5.54 3.23 -10.35
C ALA A 293 -6.79 3.84 -9.71
N ILE A 294 -7.70 4.29 -10.56
CA ILE A 294 -9.09 4.55 -10.21
C ILE A 294 -10.02 3.56 -10.90
N GLY A 295 -11.10 3.22 -10.22
CA GLY A 295 -12.24 2.56 -10.82
C GLY A 295 -13.32 3.56 -11.19
N ILE A 296 -14.04 3.30 -12.28
CA ILE A 296 -15.16 4.15 -12.74
C ILE A 296 -16.36 3.27 -13.08
N ALA A 297 -17.52 3.68 -12.57
CA ALA A 297 -18.82 3.19 -13.01
C ALA A 297 -19.51 4.28 -13.83
N PHE A 298 -20.06 3.91 -14.98
CA PHE A 298 -20.62 4.81 -15.97
C PHE A 298 -22.15 4.75 -15.99
N SER A 299 -22.77 5.80 -16.54
CA SER A 299 -24.21 5.93 -16.66
C SER A 299 -24.86 4.95 -17.65
N ASP A 300 -24.08 4.31 -18.52
CA ASP A 300 -24.51 3.26 -19.45
C ASP A 300 -24.67 1.89 -18.77
N GLY A 301 -24.44 1.81 -17.46
CA GLY A 301 -24.53 0.58 -16.67
C GLY A 301 -23.21 -0.18 -16.55
N HIS A 302 -22.12 0.27 -17.18
CA HIS A 302 -20.81 -0.34 -17.00
C HIS A 302 -20.23 -0.01 -15.61
N GLN A 303 -19.83 -1.03 -14.83
CA GLN A 303 -19.43 -0.85 -13.42
C GLN A 303 -18.00 -1.31 -13.10
N SER A 304 -17.23 -1.75 -14.08
CA SER A 304 -15.92 -2.37 -13.87
C SER A 304 -14.77 -1.62 -14.57
N GLY A 305 -14.95 -0.34 -14.89
CA GLY A 305 -13.89 0.44 -15.52
C GLY A 305 -12.69 0.55 -14.59
N ILE A 306 -11.48 0.26 -15.08
CA ILE A 306 -10.23 0.35 -14.33
C ILE A 306 -9.24 1.17 -15.14
N TYR A 307 -8.68 2.20 -14.51
CA TYR A 307 -7.80 3.18 -15.15
C TYR A 307 -6.54 3.36 -14.29
N PRO A 308 -5.46 2.61 -14.60
CA PRO A 308 -4.15 2.86 -14.00
C PRO A 308 -3.68 4.29 -14.28
N PHE A 309 -3.05 4.92 -13.30
CA PHE A 309 -2.54 6.29 -13.44
C PHE A 309 -1.53 6.43 -14.57
N THR A 310 -0.73 5.38 -14.81
CA THR A 310 0.18 5.27 -15.96
C THR A 310 -0.56 5.37 -17.30
N THR A 311 -1.74 4.76 -17.40
CA THR A 311 -2.57 4.76 -18.62
C THR A 311 -3.23 6.11 -18.83
N LEU A 312 -3.81 6.68 -17.76
CA LEU A 312 -4.39 8.03 -17.81
C LEU A 312 -3.34 9.06 -18.25
N ARG A 313 -2.10 8.93 -17.76
CA ARG A 313 -1.00 9.78 -18.20
C ARG A 313 -0.63 9.60 -19.67
N ALA A 314 -0.54 8.36 -20.14
CA ALA A 314 -0.25 8.08 -21.54
C ALA A 314 -1.33 8.59 -22.49
N MET A 315 -2.62 8.58 -22.08
CA MET A 315 -3.73 9.10 -22.89
C MET A 315 -3.57 10.59 -23.20
N GLN A 316 -3.09 11.39 -22.25
CA GLN A 316 -2.84 12.81 -22.49
C GLN A 316 -1.69 13.07 -23.47
N ALA A 317 -0.63 12.26 -23.45
CA ALA A 317 0.50 12.42 -24.36
C ALA A 317 0.09 12.17 -25.81
N ALA A 318 -0.80 11.19 -26.05
CA ALA A 318 -1.30 10.89 -27.38
C ALA A 318 -2.17 12.03 -27.97
N GLU A 319 -2.99 12.70 -27.15
CA GLU A 319 -3.77 13.85 -27.60
C GLU A 319 -2.91 15.08 -27.95
N ALA A 320 -1.70 15.20 -27.39
CA ALA A 320 -0.78 16.30 -27.66
C ALA A 320 0.08 16.10 -28.93
N GLU A 321 0.27 14.85 -29.38
CA GLU A 321 1.01 14.52 -30.62
C GLU A 321 0.14 14.62 -31.88
N ASP A 322 -1.19 14.58 -31.74
CA ASP A 322 -2.16 14.71 -32.83
C ASP A 322 -2.55 16.18 -33.16
N VAL A 323 -1.81 17.18 -32.63
CA VAL A 323 -2.00 18.63 -32.87
C VAL A 323 -0.88 19.24 -33.70
#